data_AF-K2APY6-F1
#
_entry.id   AF-K2APY6-F1
#
_cell.length_a   1.000
_cell.length_b   1.000
_cell.length_c   1.000
_cell.angle_alpha   90.00
_cell.angle_beta   90.00
_cell.angle_gamma   90.00
#
_symmetry.space_group_name_H-M   'P 1'
#
loop_
_entity.id
_entity.type
_entity.pdbx_description
1 polymer ?
#
loop_
_entity_poly.entity_id
_entity_poly.type
_entity_poly.pdbx_seq_one_letter_code
_entity_poly.pdbx_strand_id
1 'polypeptide(L)'
;MKVEKKIQKVRNERGFSLIEVLITLAILSLSLATITALMVSNIQATSEAKNQIIAMGLAQEGVELVRNFKDREKTFRSTSPVRADGSDYSVDTTTTFADFLDDAISDKRLYLKELPGLNTVGGFYTHSSSGTVPTRFYRKMAILNGSGQVTVGAIVSWNPAAGVGFPEGNDLNKCTVANKCISIISVMPDVE
;
A
#
# COMPACT_ATOMS: atom_id res chain seq x y z
N MET A 1 -7.43 40.61 82.21
CA MET A 1 -7.75 40.16 80.84
C MET A 1 -6.47 40.25 80.02
N LYS A 2 -5.84 39.11 79.71
CA LYS A 2 -4.54 39.03 79.02
C LYS A 2 -4.80 38.86 77.52
N VAL A 3 -4.35 39.80 76.70
CA VAL A 3 -4.48 39.72 75.24
C VAL A 3 -3.18 39.14 74.68
N GLU A 4 -3.22 37.88 74.23
CA GLU A 4 -2.08 37.28 73.53
C GLU A 4 -2.09 37.68 72.05
N LYS A 5 -1.09 38.44 71.63
CA LYS A 5 -0.84 38.72 70.21
C LYS A 5 -0.20 37.49 69.56
N LYS A 6 -0.97 36.73 68.78
CA LYS A 6 -0.42 35.74 67.84
C LYS A 6 0.27 36.47 66.68
N ILE A 7 1.59 36.44 66.63
CA ILE A 7 2.36 36.93 65.49
C ILE A 7 2.27 35.88 64.37
N GLN A 8 1.51 36.19 63.31
CA GLN A 8 1.45 35.34 62.11
C GLN A 8 2.78 35.37 61.35
N LYS A 9 3.36 34.19 61.13
CA LYS A 9 4.60 34.01 60.37
C LYS A 9 4.30 34.17 58.87
N VAL A 10 4.81 35.23 58.25
CA VAL A 10 4.70 35.45 56.80
C VAL A 10 5.45 34.32 56.08
N ARG A 11 4.75 33.53 55.26
CA ARG A 11 5.38 32.52 54.41
C ARG A 11 6.11 33.24 53.28
N ASN A 12 7.42 33.00 53.18
CA ASN A 12 8.26 33.54 52.13
C ASN A 12 8.11 32.65 50.88
N GLU A 13 7.11 32.94 50.05
CA GLU A 13 6.90 32.21 48.79
C GLU A 13 8.00 32.63 47.79
N ARG A 14 8.78 31.65 47.33
CA ARG A 14 9.86 31.91 46.37
C ARG A 14 9.25 32.12 44.98
N GLY A 15 9.44 33.31 44.41
CA GLY A 15 9.09 33.61 43.02
C GLY A 15 10.15 33.11 42.04
N PHE A 16 9.77 33.01 40.77
CA PHE A 16 10.68 32.67 39.67
C PHE A 16 11.59 33.85 39.32
N SER A 17 12.87 33.58 39.07
CA SER A 17 13.77 34.60 38.53
C SER A 17 13.55 34.79 37.03
N LEU A 18 13.77 36.00 36.52
CA LEU A 18 13.60 36.30 35.09
C LEU A 18 14.54 35.45 34.21
N ILE A 19 15.76 35.15 34.69
CA ILE A 19 16.70 34.28 33.99
C ILE A 19 16.21 32.82 33.92
N GLU A 20 15.50 32.36 34.95
CA GLU A 20 14.96 31.00 35.02
C GLU A 20 13.83 30.81 34.01
N VAL A 21 12.98 31.83 33.84
CA VAL A 21 11.94 31.85 32.80
C VAL A 21 12.57 31.83 31.41
N LEU A 22 13.62 32.61 31.17
CA LEU A 22 14.32 32.62 29.87
C LEU A 22 14.93 31.27 29.54
N ILE A 23 15.60 30.63 30.49
CA ILE A 23 16.17 29.28 30.31
C ILE A 23 15.05 28.26 30.06
N THR A 24 13.95 28.36 30.80
CA THR A 24 12.79 27.46 30.64
C THR A 24 12.17 27.59 29.25
N LEU A 25 11.99 28.82 28.75
CA LEU A 25 11.47 29.06 27.41
C LEU A 25 12.42 28.57 26.32
N ALA A 26 13.74 28.74 26.52
CA ALA A 26 14.75 28.19 25.62
C ALA A 26 14.61 26.66 25.53
N ILE A 27 14.61 25.96 26.66
CA ILE A 27 14.47 24.49 26.69
C ILE A 27 13.13 24.05 26.10
N LEU A 28 12.04 24.74 26.41
CA LEU A 28 10.70 24.47 25.86
C LEU A 28 10.69 24.57 24.33
N SER A 29 11.27 25.64 23.78
CA SER A 29 11.31 25.84 22.34
C SER A 29 12.11 24.76 21.61
N LEU A 30 13.28 24.36 22.15
CA LEU A 30 14.05 23.25 21.60
C LEU A 30 13.27 21.94 21.66
N SER A 31 12.62 21.67 22.79
CA SER A 31 11.82 20.46 22.99
C SER A 31 10.68 20.38 21.97
N LEU A 32 9.97 21.49 21.75
CA LEU A 32 8.86 21.53 20.80
C LEU A 32 9.35 21.31 19.35
N ALA A 33 10.50 21.87 18.97
CA ALA A 33 11.09 21.65 17.65
C ALA A 33 11.45 20.17 17.41
N THR A 34 11.96 19.47 18.43
CA THR A 34 12.27 18.03 18.28
C THR A 34 11.01 17.18 18.13
N ILE A 35 9.94 17.50 18.87
CA ILE A 35 8.67 16.77 18.81
C ILE A 35 8.01 16.96 17.45
N THR A 36 8.03 18.17 16.89
CA THR A 36 7.43 18.43 15.57
C THR A 36 8.20 17.70 14.46
N ALA A 37 9.53 17.66 14.53
CA ALA A 37 10.34 16.89 13.58
C ALA A 37 9.99 15.38 13.61
N LEU A 38 9.82 14.82 14.81
CA LEU A 38 9.39 13.43 15.00
C LEU A 38 7.94 13.20 14.53
N MET A 39 7.05 14.18 14.70
CA MET A 39 5.67 14.07 14.22
C MET A 39 5.63 14.00 12.69
N VAL A 40 6.43 14.81 12.01
CA VAL A 40 6.53 14.79 10.54
C VAL A 40 7.03 13.44 10.03
N SER A 41 8.05 12.85 10.66
CA SER A 41 8.55 11.52 10.25
C SER A 41 7.50 10.42 10.50
N ASN A 42 6.76 10.48 11.59
CA ASN A 42 5.66 9.55 11.86
C ASN A 42 4.53 9.63 10.82
N ILE A 43 4.18 10.84 10.36
CA ILE A 43 3.17 11.01 9.30
C ILE A 43 3.62 10.34 8.00
N GLN A 44 4.90 10.51 7.64
CA GLN A 44 5.47 9.87 6.45
C GLN A 44 5.47 8.34 6.59
N ALA A 45 5.90 7.81 7.74
CA ALA A 45 5.88 6.37 8.02
C ALA A 45 4.46 5.80 7.98
N THR A 46 3.47 6.51 8.52
CA THR A 46 2.05 6.10 8.49
C THR A 46 1.50 6.08 7.06
N SER A 47 1.84 7.10 6.25
CA SER A 47 1.47 7.15 4.83
C SER A 47 2.05 5.97 4.05
N GLU A 48 3.30 5.61 4.34
CA GLU A 48 3.97 4.47 3.71
C GLU A 48 3.34 3.13 4.14
N ALA A 49 3.11 2.94 5.44
CA ALA A 49 2.43 1.75 5.97
C ALA A 49 1.01 1.59 5.39
N LYS A 50 0.28 2.69 5.20
CA LYS A 50 -1.02 2.69 4.51
C LYS A 50 -0.90 2.17 3.07
N ASN A 51 0.09 2.64 2.31
CA ASN A 51 0.29 2.15 0.95
C ASN A 51 0.65 0.67 0.92
N GLN A 52 1.46 0.18 1.88
CA GLN A 52 1.79 -1.23 2.01
C GLN A 52 0.54 -2.09 2.23
N ILE A 53 -0.33 -1.70 3.17
CA ILE A 53 -1.58 -2.44 3.45
C ILE A 53 -2.49 -2.48 2.21
N ILE A 54 -2.64 -1.35 1.50
CA ILE A 54 -3.43 -1.31 0.27
C ILE A 54 -2.80 -2.22 -0.79
N ALA A 55 -1.49 -2.16 -0.99
CA ALA A 55 -0.79 -3.00 -1.96
C ALA A 55 -0.92 -4.49 -1.65
N MET A 56 -0.87 -4.88 -0.36
CA MET A 56 -1.15 -6.26 0.07
C MET A 56 -2.57 -6.68 -0.30
N GLY A 57 -3.57 -5.84 -0.03
CA GLY A 57 -4.97 -6.13 -0.39
C GLY A 57 -5.16 -6.29 -1.90
N LEU A 58 -4.54 -5.42 -2.70
CA LEU A 58 -4.57 -5.49 -4.16
C LEU A 58 -3.88 -6.74 -4.72
N ALA A 59 -2.80 -7.19 -4.07
CA ALA A 59 -2.10 -8.42 -4.44
C ALA A 59 -2.94 -9.66 -4.10
N GLN A 60 -3.59 -9.67 -2.92
CA GLN A 60 -4.53 -10.74 -2.53
C GLN A 60 -5.71 -10.79 -3.51
N GLU A 61 -6.33 -9.66 -3.80
CA GLU A 61 -7.41 -9.55 -4.78
C GLU A 61 -6.98 -10.13 -6.13
N GLY A 62 -5.79 -9.75 -6.64
CA GLY A 62 -5.28 -10.25 -7.92
C GLY A 62 -5.15 -11.78 -7.97
N VAL A 63 -4.66 -12.40 -6.89
CA VAL A 63 -4.58 -13.87 -6.77
C VAL A 63 -5.99 -14.49 -6.77
N GLU A 64 -6.93 -13.91 -6.03
CA GLU A 64 -8.31 -14.41 -5.97
C GLU A 64 -9.02 -14.28 -7.33
N LEU A 65 -8.75 -13.23 -8.11
CA LEU A 65 -9.29 -13.08 -9.46
C LEU A 65 -8.79 -14.21 -10.39
N VAL A 66 -7.50 -14.54 -10.33
CA VAL A 66 -6.94 -15.66 -11.09
C VAL A 66 -7.54 -16.99 -10.63
N ARG A 67 -7.73 -17.18 -9.31
CA ARG A 67 -8.40 -18.37 -8.77
C ARG A 67 -9.84 -18.49 -9.28
N ASN A 68 -10.62 -17.41 -9.21
CA ASN A 68 -11.98 -17.37 -9.72
C ASN A 68 -12.03 -17.71 -11.22
N PHE A 69 -11.08 -17.18 -11.99
CA PHE A 69 -10.97 -17.45 -13.41
C PHE A 69 -10.62 -18.93 -13.69
N LYS A 70 -9.66 -19.51 -12.97
CA LYS A 70 -9.31 -20.94 -13.04
C LYS A 70 -10.51 -21.83 -12.75
N ASP A 71 -11.29 -21.51 -11.72
CA ASP A 71 -12.45 -22.31 -11.31
C ASP A 71 -13.61 -22.22 -12.33
N ARG A 72 -13.74 -21.07 -13.01
CA ARG A 72 -14.79 -20.85 -14.02
C ARG A 72 -14.44 -21.47 -15.37
N GLU A 73 -13.16 -21.47 -15.75
CA GLU A 73 -12.73 -21.79 -17.10
C GLU A 73 -12.07 -23.17 -17.20
N LYS A 74 -12.82 -24.15 -17.73
CA LYS A 74 -12.32 -25.53 -17.91
C LYS A 74 -11.12 -25.62 -18.85
N THR A 75 -10.97 -24.65 -19.75
CA THR A 75 -9.89 -24.62 -20.74
C THR A 75 -8.63 -23.91 -20.28
N PHE A 76 -8.59 -23.45 -19.01
CA PHE A 76 -7.45 -22.77 -18.41
C PHE A 76 -6.11 -23.51 -18.61
N ARG A 77 -6.16 -24.85 -18.68
CA ARG A 77 -5.02 -25.71 -19.01
C ARG A 77 -4.95 -26.16 -20.47
N SER A 78 -6.08 -26.39 -21.14
CA SER A 78 -6.13 -27.16 -22.40
C SER A 78 -5.80 -26.35 -23.66
N THR A 79 -5.93 -25.02 -23.61
CA THR A 79 -5.68 -24.13 -24.76
C THR A 79 -4.83 -22.95 -24.35
N SER A 80 -3.69 -23.22 -23.69
CA SER A 80 -2.61 -22.28 -23.33
C SER A 80 -2.95 -20.77 -23.39
N PRO A 81 -3.90 -20.25 -22.57
CA PRO A 81 -4.10 -18.81 -22.46
C PRO A 81 -2.99 -18.18 -21.60
N VAL A 82 -2.40 -18.97 -20.70
CA VAL A 82 -1.23 -18.63 -19.93
C VAL A 82 -0.01 -19.12 -20.70
N ARG A 83 0.74 -18.19 -21.26
CA ARG A 83 2.05 -18.44 -21.86
C ARG A 83 2.93 -19.11 -20.80
N ALA A 84 3.54 -20.22 -21.16
CA ALA A 84 4.46 -20.96 -20.28
C ALA A 84 5.81 -20.21 -20.05
N ASP A 85 5.90 -18.93 -20.43
CA ASP A 85 7.12 -18.12 -20.47
C ASP A 85 7.29 -17.19 -19.26
N GLY A 86 6.35 -17.19 -18.32
CA GLY A 86 6.39 -16.28 -17.17
C GLY A 86 6.13 -14.83 -17.55
N SER A 87 5.34 -14.58 -18.61
CA SER A 87 4.85 -13.26 -18.97
C SER A 87 4.06 -12.60 -17.83
N ASP A 88 4.13 -11.28 -17.81
CA ASP A 88 3.32 -10.45 -16.93
C ASP A 88 1.88 -10.39 -17.46
N TYR A 89 0.88 -10.30 -16.58
CA TYR A 89 -0.54 -10.18 -16.96
C TYR A 89 -1.22 -9.06 -16.17
N SER A 90 -2.06 -8.28 -16.83
CA SER A 90 -3.09 -7.46 -16.16
C SER A 90 -4.36 -8.28 -15.94
N VAL A 91 -4.77 -8.44 -14.68
CA VAL A 91 -6.01 -9.13 -14.29
C VAL A 91 -6.90 -8.18 -13.51
N ASP A 92 -8.17 -8.16 -13.87
CA ASP A 92 -9.25 -7.30 -13.40
C ASP A 92 -10.55 -8.08 -13.23
N THR A 93 -11.54 -7.45 -12.58
CA THR A 93 -12.89 -8.01 -12.40
C THR A 93 -13.63 -8.28 -13.71
N THR A 94 -13.29 -7.58 -14.80
CA THR A 94 -13.89 -7.75 -16.12
C THR A 94 -13.04 -8.60 -17.06
N THR A 95 -11.90 -9.13 -16.60
CA THR A 95 -11.00 -9.92 -17.43
C THR A 95 -11.70 -11.16 -17.96
N THR A 96 -11.61 -11.31 -19.28
CA THR A 96 -12.12 -12.42 -20.06
C THR A 96 -10.97 -13.31 -20.53
N PHE A 97 -11.30 -14.47 -21.09
CA PHE A 97 -10.31 -15.39 -21.65
C PHE A 97 -9.45 -14.74 -22.75
N ALA A 98 -9.99 -13.79 -23.51
CA ALA A 98 -9.28 -13.11 -24.59
C ALA A 98 -8.16 -12.17 -24.08
N ASP A 99 -8.32 -11.60 -22.89
CA ASP A 99 -7.37 -10.63 -22.33
C ASP A 99 -6.04 -11.29 -21.92
N PHE A 100 -6.03 -12.60 -21.68
CA PHE A 100 -4.82 -13.38 -21.41
C PHE A 100 -3.98 -13.64 -22.67
N LEU A 101 -4.55 -13.46 -23.87
CA LEU A 101 -3.89 -13.72 -25.16
C LEU A 101 -3.19 -12.48 -25.74
N ASP A 102 -3.49 -11.27 -25.23
CA ASP A 102 -3.14 -9.99 -25.85
C ASP A 102 -2.49 -9.01 -24.84
N ASP A 103 -1.66 -9.51 -23.92
CA ASP A 103 -1.00 -8.68 -22.90
C ASP A 103 0.09 -7.77 -23.53
N ALA A 104 -0.38 -6.72 -24.22
CA ALA A 104 0.40 -5.67 -24.86
C ALA A 104 0.35 -4.35 -24.08
N ILE A 105 -0.32 -4.32 -22.92
CA ILE A 105 -0.43 -3.10 -22.11
C ILE A 105 0.87 -2.89 -21.33
N SER A 106 1.73 -2.00 -21.79
CA SER A 106 2.98 -1.64 -21.09
C SER A 106 2.73 -0.95 -19.76
N ASP A 107 1.62 -0.21 -19.64
CA ASP A 107 1.22 0.49 -18.42
C ASP A 107 0.32 -0.38 -17.53
N LYS A 108 0.92 -1.06 -16.56
CA LYS A 108 0.23 -1.93 -15.58
C LYS A 108 -0.36 -1.15 -14.41
N ARG A 109 -0.67 0.13 -14.61
CA ARG A 109 -1.28 1.00 -13.58
C ARG A 109 -2.69 0.52 -13.24
N LEU A 110 -3.01 0.56 -11.95
CA LEU A 110 -4.37 0.42 -11.46
C LEU A 110 -5.06 1.78 -11.41
N TYR A 111 -6.24 1.81 -11.96
CA TYR A 111 -7.19 2.89 -11.91
C TYR A 111 -8.36 2.49 -11.01
N LEU A 112 -9.00 3.47 -10.39
CA LEU A 112 -10.23 3.22 -9.66
C LEU A 112 -11.42 3.58 -10.54
N LYS A 113 -12.33 2.62 -10.74
CA LYS A 113 -13.58 2.88 -11.44
C LYS A 113 -14.48 3.75 -10.58
N GLU A 114 -14.97 4.87 -11.10
CA GLU A 114 -15.99 5.65 -10.39
C GLU A 114 -17.32 4.90 -10.46
N LEU A 115 -18.04 4.82 -9.32
CA LEU A 115 -19.39 4.27 -9.31
C LEU A 115 -20.35 5.33 -9.88
N PRO A 116 -21.10 5.03 -10.94
CA PRO A 116 -22.04 5.99 -11.49
C PRO A 116 -23.10 6.37 -10.44
N GLY A 117 -23.21 7.66 -10.14
CA GLY A 117 -24.22 8.22 -9.23
C GLY A 117 -23.80 8.37 -7.78
N LEU A 118 -22.58 7.98 -7.40
CA LEU A 118 -22.04 8.20 -6.06
C LEU A 118 -20.71 8.94 -6.19
N ASN A 119 -20.65 10.20 -5.73
CA ASN A 119 -19.42 11.02 -5.66
C ASN A 119 -18.46 10.48 -4.58
N THR A 120 -18.28 9.17 -4.52
CA THR A 120 -17.47 8.48 -3.53
C THR A 120 -16.58 7.48 -4.24
N VAL A 121 -15.30 7.56 -3.92
CA VAL A 121 -14.19 6.74 -4.41
C VAL A 121 -14.39 5.32 -3.88
N GLY A 122 -15.26 4.53 -4.53
CA GLY A 122 -15.72 3.23 -4.01
C GLY A 122 -15.88 2.11 -5.04
N GLY A 123 -15.44 2.31 -6.28
CA GLY A 123 -15.48 1.24 -7.28
C GLY A 123 -14.25 0.32 -7.23
N PHE A 124 -14.30 -0.73 -8.04
CA PHE A 124 -13.23 -1.72 -8.14
C PHE A 124 -11.99 -1.14 -8.83
N TYR A 125 -10.83 -1.72 -8.52
CA TYR A 125 -9.59 -1.42 -9.23
C TYR A 125 -9.60 -2.09 -10.62
N THR A 126 -9.13 -1.36 -11.62
CA THR A 126 -9.03 -1.84 -13.01
C THR A 126 -7.80 -1.28 -13.71
N HIS A 127 -7.24 -2.00 -14.66
CA HIS A 127 -6.23 -1.57 -15.63
C HIS A 127 -6.81 -0.73 -16.78
N SER A 128 -8.14 -0.53 -16.84
CA SER A 128 -8.75 0.37 -17.83
C SER A 128 -8.62 1.83 -17.41
N SER A 129 -8.07 2.66 -18.30
CA SER A 129 -7.96 4.11 -18.14
C SER A 129 -9.24 4.88 -18.52
N SER A 130 -10.25 4.21 -19.08
CA SER A 130 -11.48 4.85 -19.56
C SER A 130 -12.52 4.99 -18.44
N GLY A 131 -12.92 6.23 -18.13
CA GLY A 131 -13.91 6.50 -17.08
C GLY A 131 -13.45 6.17 -15.67
N THR A 132 -12.12 6.25 -15.43
CA THR A 132 -11.49 5.86 -14.17
C THR A 132 -10.46 6.90 -13.71
N VAL A 133 -10.13 6.88 -12.42
CA VAL A 133 -9.15 7.77 -11.81
C VAL A 133 -7.81 7.04 -11.63
N PRO A 134 -6.67 7.60 -12.10
CA PRO A 134 -5.38 6.96 -11.95
C PRO A 134 -5.00 6.87 -10.47
N THR A 135 -4.52 5.69 -10.06
CA THR A 135 -3.96 5.51 -8.72
C THR A 135 -2.45 5.44 -8.77
N ARG A 136 -1.82 5.49 -7.60
CA ARG A 136 -0.37 5.30 -7.44
C ARG A 136 0.07 3.84 -7.56
N PHE A 137 -0.87 2.90 -7.62
CA PHE A 137 -0.59 1.48 -7.59
C PHE A 137 -0.48 0.92 -8.99
N TYR A 138 0.45 -0.01 -9.16
CA TYR A 138 0.65 -0.80 -10.36
C TYR A 138 0.52 -2.26 -9.94
N ARG A 139 -0.20 -3.06 -10.72
CA ARG A 139 -0.35 -4.50 -10.45
C ARG A 139 -0.07 -5.32 -11.70
N LYS A 140 0.71 -6.37 -11.54
CA LYS A 140 0.88 -7.41 -12.54
C LYS A 140 0.82 -8.79 -11.91
N MET A 141 0.43 -9.77 -12.71
CA MET A 141 0.33 -11.15 -12.33
C MET A 141 1.32 -11.97 -13.13
N ALA A 142 2.09 -12.84 -12.49
CA ALA A 142 2.92 -13.85 -13.12
C ALA A 142 2.23 -15.20 -12.92
N ILE A 143 1.89 -15.89 -14.01
CA ILE A 143 1.22 -17.19 -13.93
C ILE A 143 2.14 -18.21 -14.58
N LEU A 144 2.50 -19.24 -13.81
CA LEU A 144 3.43 -20.29 -14.19
C LEU A 144 2.73 -21.63 -14.08
N ASN A 145 2.60 -22.33 -15.21
CA ASN A 145 2.06 -23.67 -15.24
C ASN A 145 3.14 -24.69 -14.89
N GLY A 146 2.91 -25.47 -13.83
CA GLY A 146 3.71 -26.63 -13.44
C GLY A 146 3.00 -27.94 -13.74
N SER A 147 3.67 -29.06 -13.54
CA SER A 147 3.06 -30.39 -13.65
C SER A 147 2.06 -30.61 -12.50
N GLY A 148 0.75 -30.47 -12.77
CA GLY A 148 -0.31 -30.70 -11.77
C GLY A 148 -0.55 -29.54 -10.80
N GLN A 149 0.06 -28.37 -11.04
CA GLN A 149 -0.16 -27.18 -10.23
C GLN A 149 0.02 -25.92 -11.06
N VAL A 150 -0.67 -24.86 -10.68
CA VAL A 150 -0.49 -23.52 -11.24
C VAL A 150 0.04 -22.60 -10.14
N THR A 151 1.18 -21.96 -10.40
CA THR A 151 1.74 -20.96 -9.48
C THR A 151 1.36 -19.57 -9.98
N VAL A 152 0.71 -18.79 -9.11
CA VAL A 152 0.26 -17.43 -9.39
C VAL A 152 1.01 -16.49 -8.45
N GLY A 153 1.78 -15.56 -9.01
CA GLY A 153 2.42 -14.47 -8.29
C GLY A 153 1.72 -13.14 -8.60
N ALA A 154 1.19 -12.46 -7.61
CA ALA A 154 0.77 -11.06 -7.73
C ALA A 154 1.93 -10.15 -7.31
N ILE A 155 2.24 -9.14 -8.11
CA ILE A 155 3.21 -8.09 -7.77
C ILE A 155 2.48 -6.75 -7.80
N VAL A 156 2.57 -6.00 -6.70
CA VAL A 156 2.01 -4.65 -6.59
C VAL A 156 3.07 -3.66 -6.16
N SER A 157 3.20 -2.57 -6.92
CA SER A 157 4.15 -1.49 -6.65
C SER A 157 3.41 -0.16 -6.47
N TRP A 158 3.86 0.64 -5.51
CA TRP A 158 3.45 2.04 -5.35
C TRP A 158 4.64 2.99 -5.49
N ASN A 159 5.71 2.52 -6.12
CA ASN A 159 6.87 3.32 -6.41
C ASN A 159 6.52 4.39 -7.47
N PRO A 160 6.69 5.70 -7.20
CA PRO A 160 6.41 6.74 -8.18
C PRO A 160 7.32 6.66 -9.44
N ALA A 161 8.47 5.99 -9.34
CA ALA A 161 9.34 5.72 -10.49
C ALA A 161 8.80 4.59 -11.40
N ALA A 162 7.73 3.88 -10.98
CA ALA A 162 7.16 2.78 -11.75
C ALA A 162 6.38 3.23 -13.02
N GLY A 163 6.32 4.53 -13.31
CA GLY A 163 5.75 5.08 -14.54
C GLY A 163 6.46 4.66 -15.83
N VAL A 164 7.57 3.92 -15.73
CA VAL A 164 8.31 3.30 -16.84
C VAL A 164 8.40 1.76 -16.71
N GLY A 165 7.60 1.16 -15.83
CA GLY A 165 7.62 -0.28 -15.53
C GLY A 165 7.90 -0.56 -14.06
N PHE A 166 7.48 -1.74 -13.60
CA PHE A 166 7.83 -2.24 -12.27
C PHE A 166 9.34 -2.16 -12.06
N PRO A 167 9.79 -1.95 -10.80
CA PRO A 167 11.21 -1.76 -10.50
C PRO A 167 12.14 -2.71 -11.27
N GLU A 168 11.78 -3.98 -11.48
CA GLU A 168 12.69 -4.93 -12.13
C GLU A 168 11.97 -6.10 -12.84
N GLY A 169 11.58 -5.93 -14.12
CA GLY A 169 11.20 -7.05 -15.01
C GLY A 169 10.30 -8.11 -14.37
N ASN A 170 10.49 -9.41 -14.68
CA ASN A 170 9.66 -10.52 -14.16
C ASN A 170 10.22 -11.17 -12.87
N ASP A 171 11.23 -10.59 -12.23
CA ASP A 171 11.90 -11.22 -11.08
C ASP A 171 11.20 -10.91 -9.75
N LEU A 172 10.42 -11.88 -9.28
CA LEU A 172 9.65 -11.83 -8.02
C LEU A 172 10.52 -11.56 -6.78
N ASN A 173 11.81 -11.93 -6.80
CA ASN A 173 12.70 -11.82 -5.63
C ASN A 173 13.17 -10.38 -5.36
N LYS A 174 12.95 -9.49 -6.32
CA LYS A 174 13.41 -8.11 -6.24
C LYS A 174 12.34 -7.12 -5.81
N CYS A 175 11.09 -7.59 -5.77
CA CYS A 175 9.98 -6.87 -5.20
C CYS A 175 10.09 -6.87 -3.67
N THR A 176 10.58 -5.78 -3.10
CA THR A 176 10.73 -5.60 -1.66
C THR A 176 10.06 -4.33 -1.17
N VAL A 177 9.74 -4.29 0.11
CA VAL A 177 9.17 -3.10 0.77
C VAL A 177 10.10 -1.89 0.66
N ALA A 178 11.42 -2.12 0.64
CA ALA A 178 12.42 -1.06 0.43
C ALA A 178 12.29 -0.40 -0.95
N ASN A 179 11.93 -1.18 -1.97
CA ASN A 179 11.67 -0.71 -3.34
C ASN A 179 10.20 -0.34 -3.58
N LYS A 180 9.40 -0.19 -2.51
CA LYS A 180 7.96 0.13 -2.55
C LYS A 180 7.14 -0.88 -3.35
N CYS A 181 7.42 -2.16 -3.12
CA CYS A 181 6.82 -3.28 -3.83
C CYS A 181 6.46 -4.41 -2.86
N ILE A 182 5.33 -5.08 -3.10
CA ILE A 182 4.90 -6.28 -2.38
C ILE A 182 4.52 -7.37 -3.39
N SER A 183 4.93 -8.60 -3.12
CA SER A 183 4.55 -9.77 -3.90
C SER A 183 3.85 -10.82 -3.02
N ILE A 184 2.88 -11.51 -3.61
CA ILE A 184 2.17 -12.63 -2.99
C ILE A 184 2.18 -13.78 -3.98
N ILE A 185 2.60 -14.96 -3.51
CA ILE A 185 2.64 -16.18 -4.32
C ILE A 185 1.61 -17.17 -3.79
N SER A 186 0.84 -17.74 -4.69
CA SER A 186 -0.17 -18.76 -4.43
C SER A 186 0.07 -19.94 -5.34
N VAL A 187 0.19 -21.13 -4.76
CA VAL A 187 0.27 -22.39 -5.50
C VAL A 187 -1.11 -23.02 -5.45
N MET A 188 -1.71 -23.19 -6.62
CA MET A 188 -3.03 -23.77 -6.79
C MET A 188 -2.85 -25.19 -7.32
N PRO A 189 -3.05 -26.24 -6.50
CA PRO A 189 -3.00 -27.61 -6.99
C PRO A 189 -4.15 -27.84 -7.97
N ASP A 190 -3.89 -28.65 -8.98
CA ASP A 190 -4.93 -29.17 -9.84
C ASP A 190 -5.42 -30.49 -9.27
N VAL A 191 -6.66 -30.47 -8.77
CA VAL A 191 -7.41 -31.69 -8.53
C VAL A 191 -7.91 -32.14 -9.90
N GLU A 192 -7.17 -33.08 -10.50
CA GLU A 192 -7.67 -33.89 -11.62
C GLU A 192 -8.93 -34.65 -11.23
#